data_AF-A0A937HYU4-F1
#
_entry.id   AF-A0A937HYU4-F1
#
_cell.length_a   1.000
_cell.length_b   1.000
_cell.length_c   1.000
_cell.angle_alpha   90.00
_cell.angle_beta   90.00
_cell.angle_gamma   90.00
#
_symmetry.space_group_name_H-M   'P 1'
#
loop_
_entity.id
_entity.type
_entity.pdbx_description
1 polymer ?
#
loop_
_entity_poly.entity_id
_entity_poly.type
_entity_poly.pdbx_seq_one_letter_code
_entity_poly.pdbx_strand_id
1 'polypeptide(L)'
;MFNEALGFEVIDSGLDSPIVGRFADDAAPHLRGKPVSDLYCHSSIIAQKNICNEGEIFSWRDALPTVVKNTMYPKNTGFSRNWKTPNESND
;
A
#
# COMPACT_ATOMS: atom_id res chain seq x y z
N MET A 1 2.33 -8.05 -2.02
CA MET A 1 1.93 -9.48 -2.01
C MET A 1 3.11 -10.38 -2.37
N PHE A 2 3.91 -10.01 -3.37
CA PHE A 2 5.16 -10.69 -3.74
C PHE A 2 6.35 -9.84 -3.27
N ASN A 3 6.99 -10.25 -2.18
CA ASN A 3 8.13 -9.51 -1.62
C ASN A 3 9.28 -10.48 -1.32
N GLU A 4 10.47 -9.90 -1.16
CA GLU A 4 11.72 -10.64 -0.93
C GLU A 4 11.65 -11.51 0.34
N ALA A 5 11.02 -11.04 1.42
CA ALA A 5 10.89 -11.82 2.66
C ALA A 5 10.03 -13.08 2.50
N LEU A 6 9.11 -13.09 1.53
CA LEU A 6 8.35 -14.28 1.12
C LEU A 6 9.10 -15.16 0.11
N GLY A 7 10.36 -14.83 -0.20
CA GLY A 7 11.19 -15.56 -1.16
C GLY A 7 10.88 -15.26 -2.63
N PHE A 8 10.19 -14.16 -2.92
CA PHE A 8 9.90 -13.75 -4.30
C PHE A 8 10.93 -12.74 -4.82
N GLU A 9 11.42 -13.00 -6.03
CA GLU A 9 12.12 -12.03 -6.86
C GLU A 9 11.19 -11.60 -8.00
N VAL A 10 10.97 -10.29 -8.12
CA VAL A 10 10.14 -9.74 -9.22
C VAL A 10 11.03 -9.57 -10.44
N ILE A 11 10.70 -10.28 -11.52
CA ILE A 11 11.42 -10.23 -12.79
C ILE A 11 10.85 -9.11 -13.66
N ASP A 12 9.53 -8.99 -13.71
CA ASP A 12 8.84 -7.96 -14.49
C ASP A 12 7.49 -7.61 -13.86
N SER A 13 7.03 -6.38 -14.09
CA SER A 13 5.71 -5.92 -13.68
C SER A 13 5.25 -4.78 -14.56
N GLY A 14 3.95 -4.75 -14.87
CA GLY A 14 3.40 -3.77 -15.80
C GLY A 14 1.98 -3.37 -15.47
N LEU A 15 1.60 -2.22 -16.01
CA LEU A 15 0.23 -1.73 -16.06
C LEU A 15 -0.12 -1.51 -17.54
N ASP A 16 -1.31 -1.92 -17.94
CA ASP A 16 -1.76 -1.82 -19.32
C ASP A 16 -3.23 -1.40 -19.41
N SER A 17 -3.64 -0.94 -20.59
CA SER A 17 -4.98 -0.44 -20.88
C SER A 17 -5.37 0.71 -19.96
N PRO A 18 -4.76 1.91 -20.12
CA PRO A 18 -5.08 3.07 -19.32
C PRO A 18 -6.55 3.45 -19.49
N ILE A 19 -7.19 3.84 -18.39
CA ILE A 19 -8.60 4.24 -18.37
C ILE A 19 -8.78 5.63 -17.77
N VAL A 20 -9.87 6.30 -18.17
CA VAL A 20 -10.23 7.61 -17.62
C VAL A 20 -11.31 7.43 -16.56
N GLY A 21 -10.95 7.65 -15.30
CA GLY A 21 -11.90 7.72 -14.19
C GLY A 21 -12.11 9.15 -13.70
N ARG A 22 -13.29 9.44 -13.20
CA ARG A 22 -13.62 10.71 -12.52
C ARG A 22 -14.36 10.42 -11.23
N PHE A 23 -14.18 11.29 -10.24
CA PHE A 23 -15.00 11.22 -9.03
C PHE A 23 -16.48 11.48 -9.37
N ALA A 24 -17.35 10.70 -8.74
CA ALA A 24 -18.80 10.85 -8.85
C ALA A 24 -19.28 12.20 -8.28
N ASP A 25 -20.52 12.55 -8.61
CA ASP A 25 -21.12 13.83 -8.20
C ASP A 25 -21.38 13.91 -6.68
N ASP A 26 -21.55 12.77 -6.01
CA ASP A 26 -21.72 12.66 -4.56
C ASP A 26 -20.41 12.64 -3.77
N ALA A 27 -19.25 12.70 -4.46
CA ALA A 27 -17.94 12.79 -3.79
C ALA A 27 -17.78 14.10 -2.99
N ALA A 28 -16.70 14.20 -2.22
CA ALA A 28 -16.34 15.42 -1.50
C ALA A 28 -16.32 16.62 -2.47
N PRO A 29 -16.82 17.82 -2.09
CA PRO A 29 -17.02 18.93 -3.02
C PRO A 29 -15.78 19.32 -3.84
N HIS A 30 -14.59 19.19 -3.26
CA HIS A 30 -13.33 19.52 -3.92
C HIS A 30 -12.80 18.42 -4.87
N LEU A 31 -13.47 17.26 -4.96
CA LEU A 31 -13.09 16.13 -5.81
C LEU A 31 -14.07 15.89 -6.96
N ARG A 32 -15.34 16.28 -6.85
CA ARG A 32 -16.39 16.00 -7.84
C ARG A 32 -15.95 16.30 -9.28
N GLY A 33 -16.15 15.32 -10.17
CA GLY A 33 -15.80 15.43 -11.59
C GLY A 33 -14.29 15.52 -11.90
N LYS A 34 -13.41 15.60 -10.89
CA LYS A 34 -11.96 15.62 -11.09
C LYS A 34 -11.48 14.27 -11.62
N PRO A 35 -10.46 14.27 -12.49
CA PRO A 35 -9.86 13.03 -12.97
C PRO A 35 -9.17 12.30 -11.81
N VAL A 36 -9.25 10.97 -11.85
CA VAL A 36 -8.41 10.09 -11.04
C VAL A 36 -7.22 9.70 -11.93
N SER A 37 -6.00 10.03 -11.49
CA SER A 37 -4.78 9.70 -12.23
C SER A 37 -4.43 8.21 -12.10
N ASP A 38 -3.57 7.73 -13.00
CA ASP A 38 -2.90 6.42 -12.90
C ASP A 38 -3.86 5.22 -12.78
N LEU A 39 -5.01 5.30 -13.47
CA LEU A 39 -5.95 4.19 -13.57
C LEU A 39 -5.67 3.31 -14.79
N TYR A 40 -5.61 2.01 -14.56
CA TYR A 40 -5.34 0.98 -15.56
C TYR A 40 -6.31 -0.18 -15.38
N CYS A 41 -6.76 -0.78 -16.48
CA CYS A 41 -7.68 -1.93 -16.46
C CYS A 41 -6.95 -3.22 -16.09
N HIS A 42 -5.67 -3.33 -16.47
CA HIS A 42 -4.88 -4.54 -16.27
C HIS A 42 -3.57 -4.22 -15.57
N SER A 43 -3.20 -5.10 -14.64
CA SER A 43 -1.90 -5.14 -13.99
C SER A 43 -1.32 -6.53 -14.12
N SER A 44 -0.03 -6.64 -14.43
CA SER A 44 0.70 -7.90 -14.54
C SER A 44 1.92 -7.91 -13.64
N ILE A 45 2.29 -9.11 -13.19
CA ILE A 45 3.52 -9.36 -12.47
C ILE A 45 4.08 -10.73 -12.87
N ILE A 46 5.38 -10.78 -13.13
CA ILE A 46 6.15 -12.00 -13.34
C ILE A 46 7.16 -12.06 -12.20
N ALA A 47 7.02 -13.07 -11.35
CA ALA A 47 7.89 -13.26 -10.20
C ALA A 47 8.36 -14.72 -10.10
N GLN A 48 9.61 -14.89 -9.68
CA GLN A 48 10.20 -16.19 -9.39
C GLN A 48 10.21 -16.42 -7.89
N LYS A 49 9.83 -17.63 -7.47
CA LYS A 49 9.92 -18.09 -6.07
C LYS A 49 11.29 -18.72 -5.88
N ASN A 50 12.21 -18.02 -5.24
CA ASN A 50 13.58 -18.46 -5.02
C ASN A 50 13.76 -19.18 -3.68
N ILE A 51 12.92 -18.87 -2.68
CA ILE A 51 13.01 -19.47 -1.34
C ILE A 51 11.66 -20.08 -0.98
N CYS A 52 11.66 -21.37 -0.66
CA CYS A 52 10.53 -22.10 -0.14
C CYS A 52 10.77 -22.38 1.35
N ASN A 53 10.12 -21.60 2.23
CA ASN A 53 10.17 -21.82 3.68
C ASN A 53 9.19 -22.93 4.08
N GLU A 54 9.40 -24.15 3.58
CA GLU A 54 8.59 -25.29 3.98
C GLU A 54 8.83 -25.61 5.46
N GLY A 55 7.77 -25.55 6.27
CA GLY A 55 7.80 -25.91 7.69
C GLY A 55 8.03 -24.75 8.67
N GLU A 56 8.29 -23.53 8.20
CA GLU A 56 8.43 -22.35 9.06
C GLU A 56 7.18 -21.46 9.05
N ILE A 57 6.80 -20.94 10.22
CA ILE A 57 5.71 -19.98 10.34
C ILE A 57 6.23 -18.60 9.93
N PHE A 58 5.71 -18.08 8.81
CA PHE A 58 6.08 -16.75 8.33
C PHE A 58 5.53 -15.64 9.25
N SER A 59 6.41 -14.75 9.73
CA SER A 59 6.05 -13.61 10.57
C SER A 59 6.03 -12.30 9.79
N TRP A 60 4.84 -11.73 9.61
CA TRP A 60 4.69 -10.43 8.96
C TRP A 60 5.34 -9.29 9.74
N ARG A 61 5.40 -9.38 11.08
CA ARG A 61 6.04 -8.33 11.89
C ARG A 61 7.53 -8.23 11.63
N ASP A 62 8.18 -9.37 11.45
CA ASP A 62 9.62 -9.42 11.22
C ASP A 62 9.97 -9.03 9.77
N ALA A 63 9.06 -9.30 8.82
CA ALA A 63 9.22 -8.92 7.42
C ALA A 63 8.89 -7.44 7.11
N LEU A 64 8.21 -6.72 8.03
CA LEU A 64 7.78 -5.34 7.82
C LEU A 64 8.89 -4.38 7.36
N PRO A 65 10.09 -4.37 7.99
CA PRO A 65 11.17 -3.46 7.58
C PRO A 65 11.56 -3.64 6.10
N THR A 66 11.58 -4.88 5.61
CA THR A 66 11.93 -5.20 4.22
C THR A 66 10.84 -4.78 3.24
N VAL A 67 9.56 -4.91 3.62
CA VAL A 67 8.43 -4.54 2.76
C VAL A 67 8.26 -3.03 2.67
N VAL A 68 8.36 -2.35 3.82
CA VAL A 68 8.12 -0.91 3.94
C VAL A 68 9.34 -0.11 3.47
N LYS A 69 10.55 -0.69 3.55
CA LYS A 69 11.83 -0.02 3.28
C LYS A 69 11.87 1.31 4.05
N ASN A 70 12.01 2.43 3.35
CA ASN A 70 12.01 3.78 3.92
C ASN A 70 10.68 4.53 3.73
N THR A 71 9.65 3.88 3.17
CA THR A 71 8.35 4.52 2.97
C THR A 71 7.66 4.68 4.32
N MET A 72 7.18 5.87 4.62
CA MET A 72 6.34 6.11 5.79
C MET A 72 5.13 6.92 5.34
N TYR A 73 3.99 6.68 5.97
CA TYR A 73 2.90 7.64 5.87
C TYR A 73 3.43 9.03 6.26
N PRO A 74 3.09 10.10 5.51
CA PRO A 74 3.62 11.40 5.81
C PRO A 74 3.27 11.80 7.24
N LYS A 75 4.27 12.26 7.99
CA LYS A 75 4.05 12.80 9.34
C LYS A 75 3.40 14.19 9.16
N ASN A 76 2.35 14.49 9.93
CA ASN A 76 1.58 15.73 9.87
C ASN A 76 0.69 15.95 8.63
N THR A 77 -0.01 14.93 8.15
CA THR A 77 -1.08 15.10 7.13
C THR A 77 -2.36 15.78 7.65
N GLY A 78 -2.37 16.27 8.90
CA GLY A 78 -3.57 16.85 9.53
C GLY A 78 -4.60 15.81 10.01
N PHE A 79 -4.50 14.54 9.58
CA PHE A 79 -5.34 13.44 10.04
C PHE A 79 -4.97 12.90 11.44
N SER A 80 -3.83 13.31 11.99
CA SER A 80 -3.32 12.83 13.29
C SER A 80 -3.86 13.58 14.52
N ARG A 81 -4.67 14.63 14.35
CA ARG A 81 -5.03 15.54 15.47
C ARG A 81 -6.02 15.00 16.50
N ASN A 82 -6.63 13.82 16.29
CA ASN A 82 -7.70 13.33 17.16
C ASN A 82 -7.45 11.96 17.81
N TRP A 83 -6.24 11.40 17.75
CA TRP A 83 -5.96 10.19 18.52
C TRP A 83 -5.74 10.54 19.99
N LYS A 84 -6.81 10.53 20.79
CA LYS A 84 -6.68 10.55 22.25
C LYS A 84 -5.93 9.28 22.65
N THR A 85 -4.70 9.43 23.12
CA THR A 85 -4.03 8.38 23.89
C THR A 85 -4.85 8.13 25.15
N PRO A 86 -5.34 6.90 25.40
CA PRO A 86 -5.93 6.56 26.68
C PRO A 86 -4.75 6.46 27.65
N ASN A 87 -4.44 7.57 28.32
CA ASN A 87 -3.70 7.71 29.58
C ASN A 87 -2.99 9.08 29.67
N GLU A 88 -3.73 10.18 29.50
CA GLU A 88 -3.41 11.38 30.28
C GLU A 88 -4.22 11.27 31.57
N SER A 89 -3.56 10.73 32.59
CA SER A 89 -4.05 10.75 33.97
C SER A 89 -4.22 12.21 34.41
N ASN A 90 -5.39 12.50 34.97
CA ASN A 90 -5.64 13.71 35.73
C ASN A 90 -4.60 13.84 36.85
N ASP A 91 -3.83 14.92 36.81
CA ASP A 91 -3.30 15.59 38.00
C ASP A 91 -3.81 17.04 37.98
#